data_AF-A0A149PSA2-F1
#
_entry.id   AF-A0A149PSA2-F1
#
_cell.length_a   1.000
_cell.length_b   1.000
_cell.length_c   1.000
_cell.angle_alpha   90.00
_cell.angle_beta   90.00
_cell.angle_gamma   90.00
#
_symmetry.space_group_name_H-M   'P 1'
#
loop_
_entity.id
_entity.type
_entity.pdbx_description
1 polymer ?
#
loop_
_entity_poly.entity_id
_entity_poly.type
_entity_poly.pdbx_seq_one_letter_code
_entity_poly.pdbx_strand_id
1 'polypeptide(L)'
;MSQRKLVPEGSAIANALDYSPKRWEALTRYPDDRHVPIDNNWVENQIRPWAIGRANWLVAGSLASGLTRHSHHVPAVLSTTQCT
;
A
#
# COMPACT_ATOMS: atom_id res chain seq x y z
N MET A 1 9.90 -28.15 -7.30
CA MET A 1 8.57 -27.73 -7.79
C MET A 1 7.45 -28.76 -7.52
N SER A 2 7.51 -29.56 -6.44
CA SER A 2 6.50 -30.59 -6.16
C SER A 2 5.11 -30.02 -5.85
N GLN A 3 5.05 -28.81 -5.29
CA GLN A 3 3.80 -28.12 -4.93
C GLN A 3 2.98 -27.69 -6.14
N ARG A 4 3.62 -27.39 -7.29
CA ARG A 4 2.94 -26.86 -8.48
C ARG A 4 2.00 -27.89 -9.13
N LYS A 5 2.34 -29.18 -9.01
CA LYS A 5 1.53 -30.32 -9.47
C LYS A 5 0.25 -30.52 -8.64
N LEU A 6 0.16 -29.90 -7.46
CA LEU A 6 -0.99 -30.00 -6.55
C LEU A 6 -2.00 -28.87 -6.75
N VAL A 7 -1.67 -27.85 -7.53
CA VAL A 7 -2.52 -26.67 -7.76
C VAL A 7 -3.27 -26.84 -9.09
N PRO A 8 -4.59 -26.58 -9.14
CA PRO A 8 -5.35 -26.59 -10.38
C PRO A 8 -4.77 -25.62 -11.41
N GLU A 9 -4.68 -26.08 -12.65
CA GLU A 9 -4.26 -25.24 -13.78
C GLU A 9 -5.20 -24.04 -13.95
N GLY A 10 -4.61 -22.86 -14.19
CA GLY A 10 -5.35 -21.60 -14.32
C GLY A 10 -5.68 -20.86 -13.02
N SER A 11 -5.40 -21.44 -11.84
CA SER A 11 -5.52 -20.72 -10.56
C SER A 11 -4.52 -19.55 -10.47
N ALA A 12 -4.90 -18.48 -9.77
CA ALA A 12 -4.00 -17.36 -9.48
C ALA A 12 -2.70 -17.81 -8.80
N ILE A 13 -2.79 -18.85 -7.96
CA ILE A 13 -1.63 -19.46 -7.28
C ILE A 13 -0.74 -20.19 -8.30
N ALA A 14 -1.34 -20.91 -9.25
CA ALA A 14 -0.60 -21.57 -10.32
C ALA A 14 0.19 -20.54 -11.12
N ASN A 15 -0.47 -19.46 -11.55
CA ASN A 15 0.19 -18.37 -12.29
C ASN A 15 1.33 -17.72 -11.49
N ALA A 16 1.14 -17.50 -10.19
CA ALA A 16 2.19 -16.96 -9.32
C ALA A 16 3.40 -17.91 -9.21
N LEU A 17 3.15 -19.23 -9.08
CA LEU A 17 4.20 -20.25 -9.03
C LEU A 17 4.95 -20.41 -10.36
N ASP A 18 4.28 -20.18 -11.49
CA ASP A 18 4.90 -20.14 -12.82
C ASP A 18 5.75 -18.89 -13.06
N TYR A 19 5.31 -17.79 -12.47
CA TYR A 19 5.91 -16.49 -12.68
C TYR A 19 7.18 -16.30 -11.86
N SER A 20 7.18 -16.77 -10.62
CA SER A 20 8.27 -16.57 -9.66
C SER A 20 9.64 -17.09 -10.15
N PRO A 21 9.77 -18.30 -10.75
CA PRO A 21 11.04 -18.82 -11.23
C PRO A 21 11.62 -18.02 -12.39
N LYS A 22 10.76 -17.46 -13.26
CA LYS A 22 11.19 -16.68 -14.44
C LYS A 22 11.86 -15.35 -14.07
N ARG A 23 11.68 -14.88 -12.83
CA ARG A 23 12.27 -13.63 -12.31
C ARG A 23 13.25 -13.88 -11.16
N TRP A 24 13.59 -15.13 -10.88
CA TRP A 24 14.41 -15.51 -9.73
C TRP A 24 15.78 -14.80 -9.71
N GLU A 25 16.40 -14.60 -10.87
CA GLU A 25 17.68 -13.86 -11.00
C GLU A 25 17.57 -12.42 -10.47
N ALA A 26 16.47 -11.71 -10.78
CA ALA A 26 16.26 -10.36 -10.27
C ALA A 26 15.97 -10.35 -8.76
N LEU A 27 15.28 -11.38 -8.25
CA LEU A 27 14.96 -11.52 -6.83
C LEU A 27 16.18 -11.89 -5.98
N THR A 28 17.20 -12.51 -6.58
CA THR A 28 18.42 -12.98 -5.91
C THR A 28 19.61 -12.04 -6.05
N ARG A 29 19.43 -10.84 -6.61
CA ARG A 29 20.50 -9.83 -6.67
C ARG A 29 20.81 -9.15 -5.35
N TYR A 30 19.91 -9.19 -4.37
CA TYR A 30 20.14 -8.56 -3.07
C TYR A 30 21.39 -9.07 -2.31
N PRO A 31 21.74 -10.38 -2.30
CA PRO A 31 22.96 -10.85 -1.66
C PRO A 31 24.23 -10.37 -2.36
N ASP A 32 24.17 -10.13 -3.68
CA ASP A 32 25.33 -9.72 -4.46
C ASP A 32 25.58 -8.20 -4.35
N ASP A 33 24.54 -7.41 -4.12
CA ASP A 33 24.62 -5.96 -4.00
C ASP A 33 24.06 -5.46 -2.66
N ARG A 34 24.97 -5.11 -1.75
CA ARG A 34 24.65 -4.58 -0.41
C ARG A 34 23.92 -3.23 -0.45
N HIS A 35 23.92 -2.52 -1.57
CA HIS A 35 23.19 -1.26 -1.70
C HIS A 35 21.71 -1.45 -2.00
N VAL A 36 21.29 -2.65 -2.38
CA VAL A 36 19.86 -2.95 -2.61
C VAL A 36 19.21 -3.33 -1.28
N PRO A 37 18.22 -2.56 -0.79
CA PRO A 37 17.49 -2.91 0.41
C PRO A 37 16.70 -4.21 0.20
N ILE A 38 16.66 -5.05 1.24
CA ILE A 38 15.93 -6.33 1.21
C ILE A 38 14.41 -6.13 1.18
N ASP A 39 13.95 -4.97 1.67
CA ASP A 39 12.54 -4.62 1.73
C ASP A 39 12.10 -3.73 0.56
N ASN A 40 10.86 -3.92 0.14
CA ASN A 40 10.23 -3.16 -0.93
C ASN A 40 9.57 -1.86 -0.44
N ASN A 41 9.74 -1.50 0.84
CA ASN A 41 9.01 -0.42 1.48
C ASN A 41 9.28 0.94 0.81
N TRP A 42 10.50 1.16 0.31
CA TRP A 42 10.85 2.38 -0.42
C TRP A 42 10.01 2.52 -1.70
N VAL A 43 9.94 1.47 -2.52
CA VAL A 43 9.14 1.47 -3.76
C VAL A 43 7.65 1.57 -3.43
N GLU A 44 7.19 0.85 -2.39
CA GLU A 44 5.79 0.90 -1.96
C GLU A 44 5.37 2.29 -1.52
N ASN A 45 6.22 3.00 -0.77
CA ASN A 45 5.97 4.38 -0.38
C ASN A 45 6.01 5.34 -1.57
N GLN A 46 6.83 5.07 -2.59
CA GLN A 46 6.84 5.85 -3.84
C GLN A 46 5.54 5.68 -4.64
N ILE A 47 4.98 4.46 -4.71
CA ILE A 47 3.74 4.19 -5.48
C ILE A 47 2.46 4.47 -4.69
N ARG A 48 2.51 4.48 -3.36
CA ARG A 48 1.36 4.67 -2.47
C ARG A 48 0.55 5.94 -2.76
N PRO A 49 1.15 7.12 -2.99
CA PRO A 49 0.40 8.33 -3.35
C PRO A 49 -0.44 8.16 -4.62
N TRP A 50 0.05 7.40 -5.60
CA TRP A 50 -0.63 7.15 -6.87
C TRP A 50 -1.77 6.14 -6.74
N ALA A 51 -1.60 5.13 -5.89
CA ALA A 51 -2.65 4.15 -5.61
C ALA A 51 -3.81 4.80 -4.81
N ILE A 52 -3.48 5.59 -3.79
CA ILE A 52 -4.47 6.31 -2.98
C ILE A 52 -5.13 7.43 -3.78
N GLY A 53 -4.38 8.18 -4.58
CA GLY A 53 -4.91 9.24 -5.44
C GLY A 53 -5.97 8.71 -6.41
N ARG A 54 -5.73 7.55 -7.04
CA ARG A 54 -6.71 6.90 -7.92
C ARG A 54 -7.97 6.46 -7.19
N ALA A 55 -7.87 5.94 -5.97
CA ALA A 55 -9.04 5.60 -5.16
C ALA A 55 -9.84 6.86 -4.77
N ASN A 56 -9.16 7.97 -4.48
CA ASN A 56 -9.81 9.23 -4.12
C ASN A 56 -10.48 9.92 -5.32
N TRP A 57 -9.94 9.78 -6.53
CA TRP A 57 -10.55 10.34 -7.75
C TRP A 57 -11.89 9.68 -8.12
N LEU A 58 -12.10 8.42 -7.74
CA LEU A 58 -13.41 7.77 -7.87
C LEU A 58 -14.47 8.36 -6.92
N VAL A 59 -14.05 9.03 -5.84
CA VAL A 59 -14.93 9.60 -4.81
C VAL A 59 -15.08 11.13 -4.91
N ALA A 60 -14.17 11.80 -5.62
CA ALA A 60 -14.11 13.26 -5.78
C ALA A 60 -15.30 13.89 -6.55
N GLY A 61 -16.25 13.09 -7.05
CA GLY A 61 -17.51 13.56 -7.62
C GLY A 61 -18.71 13.51 -6.66
N SER A 62 -18.53 13.04 -5.42
CA SER A 62 -19.60 12.91 -4.43
C SER A 62 -19.39 13.85 -3.23
N LEU A 63 -20.50 14.45 -2.76
CA LEU A 63 -20.56 15.45 -1.68
C LEU A 63 -19.92 15.00 -0.34
N ALA A 64 -19.63 13.70 -0.19
CA ALA A 64 -19.07 13.08 1.02
C ALA A 64 -17.54 13.18 1.15
N SER A 65 -16.83 13.66 0.12
CA SER A 65 -15.36 13.67 0.06
C SER A 65 -14.66 14.74 0.93
N GLY A 66 -15.40 15.73 1.46
CA GLY A 66 -14.84 16.82 2.27
C GLY A 66 -14.74 16.55 3.78
N LEU A 67 -15.36 15.49 4.30
CA LEU A 67 -15.56 15.35 5.75
C LEU A 67 -14.45 14.60 6.50
N THR A 68 -13.55 13.90 5.82
CA THR A 68 -12.53 13.05 6.48
C THR A 68 -11.16 13.72 6.65
N ARG A 69 -11.07 15.06 6.63
CA ARG A 69 -9.85 15.79 7.04
C ARG A 69 -10.02 16.74 8.22
N HIS A 70 -11.24 16.92 8.74
CA HIS A 70 -11.49 17.68 9.97
C HIS A 70 -11.98 16.76 11.09
N SER A 71 -11.11 15.88 11.57
CA SER A 71 -11.27 15.22 12.88
C SER A 71 -9.96 15.27 13.66
N HIS A 72 -9.35 16.45 13.68
CA HIS A 72 -8.72 16.94 14.90
C HIS A 72 -9.58 18.11 15.37
N HIS A 73 -10.36 17.83 16.40
CA HIS A 73 -11.34 18.69 17.03
C HIS A 73 -10.68 19.96 17.57
N VAL A 74 -11.04 21.10 16.99
CA VAL A 74 -11.11 22.36 17.74
C VAL A 74 -12.58 22.50 18.15
N PRO A 75 -12.89 22.67 19.44
CA PRO A 75 -14.06 23.45 19.81
C PRO A 75 -13.59 24.79 20.36
N ALA A 76 -13.94 25.84 19.62
CA ALA A 76 -14.09 27.16 20.20
C ALA A 76 -15.44 27.23 20.92
N VAL A 77 -15.50 28.11 21.92
CA VAL A 77 -16.68 28.63 22.63
C VAL A 77 -17.07 27.84 23.89
N LEU A 78 -16.65 28.33 25.07
CA LEU A 78 -17.55 29.03 26.00
C LEU A 78 -16.73 29.80 27.07
N SER A 79 -17.20 31.02 27.32
CA SER A 79 -16.70 32.05 28.22
C SER A 79 -16.74 31.63 29.69
N THR A 80 -15.92 32.34 30.49
CA THR A 80 -16.05 32.53 31.94
C THR A 80 -15.58 31.35 32.78
N THR A 81 -14.53 31.56 33.59
CA THR A 81 -14.56 31.52 35.07
C THR A 81 -13.12 31.43 35.63
N GLN A 82 -12.63 32.59 36.11
CA GLN A 82 -11.89 32.79 37.37
C GLN A 82 -10.41 32.40 37.54
N CYS A 83 -9.67 33.43 38.01
CA CYS A 83 -8.71 33.41 39.11
C CYS A 83 -7.52 32.43 39.06
N THR A 84 -6.36 32.93 38.67
CA THR A 84 -5.26 33.25 39.61
C THR A 84 -4.24 34.16 38.95
#